data_AF-A0A8T5PUZ9-F1
#
_entry.id   AF-A0A8T5PUZ9-F1
#
_cell.length_a   1.000
_cell.length_b   1.000
_cell.length_c   1.000
_cell.angle_alpha   90.00
_cell.angle_beta   90.00
_cell.angle_gamma   90.00
#
_symmetry.space_group_name_H-M   'P 1'
#
loop_
_entity.id
_entity.type
_entity.pdbx_description
1 polymer ?
#
loop_
_entity_poly.entity_id
_entity_poly.type
_entity_poly.pdbx_seq_one_letter_code
_entity_poly.pdbx_strand_id
1 'polypeptide(L)'
;MVSKLKAVCSLDGRYRRKTDNLAELLGREQLCSLDEEHYFIVKELSDTGSEFALIRNRVRVELMYLSHLVDTGLVPFSLLTQIIGIEKVSEDDAQLIKDIEVKGVPGINNGNKTNHDVKNIEFYIRHRLEKTVPPELLAMIHFALTSEDVDNIAYTLTMRDSVSSLLSFLHSTEVDPSCARSLENLVWTGKFGGAVGNRSAHRVARPDYDWEIFGLNFLSSFNLHLMPMTTQIEPNDTLSEACQYLVGLNQDLSGQIPVILDPDQDDYINDLLGISTALLDLFSAKQPISRRQRDLSGSTIRRNYATAVGFTMAALGYIVNDGVDDVDDQNYYCDSEDFVERSAVAASACVKRLDEVLLRMVDMAEAYTPAVMLGRTHGQPAIPTTLGKEFGNFAYRVFLQRKKLNEFMSNRDCINIFRTFYRINAILTGFAQDVWQYISDEYILQKPAKGEVGSSTMPQKVNPIDFENAEGNLLISNSLLNYYSKCDSSSKALFDNMGMPFGFALVAYNSLLGGLGKIAGNPERMVSDVDSHPEVLAEPIQTLMRVSGDPDAYDKLKNLTRGEKISMVNISTFAESLPDGVRGQVSDLLPRNYVGDAVPLTEKYMAEVRTYLKSKQL
;
A
#
# COMPACT_ATOMS: atom_id res chain seq x y z
N MET A 1 9.11 -27.80 3.33
CA MET A 1 9.01 -26.52 2.60
C MET A 1 7.55 -26.11 2.54
N VAL A 2 7.24 -24.90 3.00
CA VAL A 2 5.88 -24.33 2.96
C VAL A 2 5.51 -23.99 1.52
N SER A 3 4.28 -24.28 1.10
CA SER A 3 3.82 -23.89 -0.24
C SER A 3 3.70 -22.36 -0.34
N LYS A 4 3.85 -21.78 -1.53
CA LYS A 4 3.76 -20.31 -1.72
C LYS A 4 2.42 -19.74 -1.26
N LEU A 5 1.35 -20.53 -1.28
CA LEU A 5 0.03 -20.07 -0.84
C LEU A 5 -0.13 -20.14 0.68
N LYS A 6 0.62 -21.01 1.34
CA LYS A 6 0.59 -21.23 2.79
C LYS A 6 1.57 -20.38 3.58
N ALA A 7 2.55 -19.77 2.91
CA ALA A 7 3.48 -18.83 3.54
C ALA A 7 2.71 -17.71 4.27
N VAL A 8 3.11 -17.43 5.51
CA VAL A 8 2.55 -16.40 6.38
C VAL A 8 3.07 -15.03 5.95
N CYS A 9 4.37 -14.92 5.63
CA CYS A 9 4.95 -13.69 5.13
C CYS A 9 4.62 -13.49 3.66
N SER A 10 4.10 -12.30 3.31
CA SER A 10 3.77 -11.99 1.92
C SER A 10 4.99 -11.98 0.99
N LEU A 11 6.20 -11.80 1.50
CA LEU A 11 7.45 -11.90 0.73
C LEU A 11 7.71 -13.32 0.23
N ASP A 12 7.35 -14.32 1.02
CA ASP A 12 7.59 -15.75 0.73
C ASP A 12 6.38 -16.44 0.11
N GLY A 13 5.23 -15.75 0.14
CA GLY A 13 4.04 -16.12 -0.61
C GLY A 13 3.80 -15.27 -1.85
N ARG A 14 2.92 -14.28 -1.72
CA ARG A 14 2.41 -13.45 -2.83
C ARG A 14 3.52 -12.79 -3.66
N TYR A 15 4.59 -12.33 -3.02
CA TYR A 15 5.67 -11.60 -3.65
C TYR A 15 6.89 -12.44 -3.99
N ARG A 16 6.89 -13.75 -3.69
CA ARG A 16 8.09 -14.61 -3.83
C ARG A 16 8.80 -14.49 -5.18
N ARG A 17 8.04 -14.45 -6.28
CA ARG A 17 8.63 -14.28 -7.64
C ARG A 17 9.37 -12.94 -7.84
N LYS A 18 9.05 -11.92 -7.06
CA LYS A 18 9.71 -10.60 -7.09
C LYS A 18 10.95 -10.53 -6.19
N THR A 19 11.15 -11.53 -5.33
CA THR A 19 12.15 -11.55 -4.25
C THR A 19 13.03 -12.80 -4.24
N ASP A 20 12.77 -13.82 -5.07
CA ASP A 20 13.54 -15.07 -5.16
C ASP A 20 15.06 -14.81 -5.29
N ASN A 21 15.47 -13.84 -6.13
CA ASN A 21 16.88 -13.49 -6.29
C ASN A 21 17.51 -12.94 -4.99
N LEU A 22 16.73 -12.24 -4.15
CA LEU A 22 17.23 -11.76 -2.86
C LEU A 22 17.39 -12.92 -1.87
N ALA A 23 16.46 -13.88 -1.86
CA ALA A 23 16.57 -15.06 -1.01
C ALA A 23 17.83 -15.87 -1.37
N GLU A 24 18.04 -16.10 -2.68
CA GLU A 24 19.24 -16.78 -3.20
C GLU A 24 20.54 -16.05 -2.81
N LEU A 25 20.59 -14.72 -2.96
CA LEU A 25 21.74 -13.91 -2.57
C LEU A 25 22.07 -13.99 -1.07
N LEU A 26 21.06 -14.21 -0.23
CA LEU A 26 21.21 -14.35 1.22
C LEU A 26 21.43 -15.80 1.65
N GLY A 27 21.50 -16.74 0.69
CA GLY A 27 21.69 -18.16 0.96
C GLY A 27 20.50 -18.81 1.68
N ARG A 28 19.29 -18.31 1.45
CA ARG A 28 18.06 -18.83 2.08
C ARG A 28 17.04 -19.28 1.05
N GLU A 29 16.15 -20.19 1.47
CA GLU A 29 15.00 -20.58 0.65
C GLU A 29 13.84 -19.57 0.75
N GLN A 30 13.73 -18.88 1.88
CA GLN A 30 12.71 -17.90 2.24
C GLN A 30 13.34 -16.67 2.92
N LEU A 31 12.75 -15.49 2.76
CA LEU A 31 13.26 -14.25 3.34
C LEU A 31 12.86 -14.06 4.80
N CYS A 32 11.69 -14.54 5.20
CA CYS A 32 11.18 -14.43 6.56
C CYS A 32 11.42 -15.73 7.32
N SER A 33 11.97 -15.64 8.53
CA SER A 33 12.22 -16.82 9.35
C SER A 33 10.93 -17.54 9.77
N LEU A 34 9.78 -16.87 9.75
CA LEU A 34 8.47 -17.47 10.04
C LEU A 34 8.12 -18.63 9.09
N ASP A 35 8.54 -18.54 7.83
CA ASP A 35 8.22 -19.51 6.78
C ASP A 35 9.32 -20.58 6.57
N GLU A 36 10.35 -20.56 7.42
CA GLU A 36 11.48 -21.48 7.43
C GLU A 36 11.73 -21.97 8.86
N GLU A 37 12.54 -21.23 9.63
CA GLU A 37 13.01 -21.63 10.97
C GLU A 37 11.89 -21.74 12.02
N HIS A 38 10.90 -20.83 12.00
CA HIS A 38 9.81 -20.80 13.00
C HIS A 38 8.54 -21.48 12.51
N TYR A 39 8.57 -22.12 11.34
CA TYR A 39 7.37 -22.66 10.70
C TYR A 39 6.56 -23.57 11.62
N PHE A 40 7.22 -24.42 12.41
CA PHE A 40 6.52 -25.36 13.30
C PHE A 40 5.78 -24.66 14.44
N ILE A 41 6.26 -23.50 14.90
CA ILE A 41 5.61 -22.67 15.92
C ILE A 41 4.39 -21.97 15.31
N VAL A 42 4.52 -21.44 14.08
CA VAL A 42 3.48 -20.64 13.44
C VAL A 42 2.63 -21.40 12.42
N LYS A 43 2.73 -22.73 12.36
CA LYS A 43 2.07 -23.56 11.34
C LYS A 43 0.56 -23.31 11.24
N GLU A 44 -0.10 -23.00 12.35
CA GLU A 44 -1.54 -22.72 12.37
C GLU A 44 -1.87 -21.44 11.59
N LEU A 45 -0.97 -20.47 11.56
CA LEU A 45 -1.12 -19.24 10.77
C LEU A 45 -1.06 -19.50 9.27
N SER A 46 -0.51 -20.63 8.82
CA SER A 46 -0.59 -21.02 7.41
C SER A 46 -2.04 -21.28 6.97
N ASP A 47 -2.93 -21.64 7.90
CA ASP A 47 -4.35 -21.88 7.63
C ASP A 47 -5.26 -20.71 7.98
N THR A 48 -4.82 -19.75 8.79
CA THR A 48 -5.63 -18.61 9.22
C THR A 48 -5.17 -17.26 8.65
N GLY A 49 -3.86 -17.13 8.39
CA GLY A 49 -3.16 -15.88 8.09
C GLY A 49 -2.58 -15.71 6.68
N SER A 50 -2.52 -16.80 5.90
CA SER A 50 -1.83 -16.82 4.59
C SER A 50 -2.70 -16.33 3.42
N GLU A 51 -2.12 -16.20 2.21
CA GLU A 51 -2.87 -15.91 0.99
C GLU A 51 -3.92 -17.02 0.70
N PHE A 52 -3.61 -18.29 1.05
CA PHE A 52 -4.59 -19.37 1.01
C PHE A 52 -5.80 -19.09 1.92
N ALA A 53 -5.55 -18.67 3.17
CA ALA A 53 -6.60 -18.34 4.11
C ALA A 53 -7.47 -17.17 3.60
N LEU A 54 -6.83 -16.14 3.03
CA LEU A 54 -7.52 -15.00 2.43
C LEU A 54 -8.41 -15.42 1.24
N ILE A 55 -7.90 -16.27 0.32
CA ILE A 55 -8.69 -16.81 -0.79
C ILE A 55 -9.90 -17.60 -0.28
N ARG A 56 -9.69 -18.48 0.71
CA ARG A 56 -10.76 -19.26 1.34
C ARG A 56 -11.83 -18.36 1.94
N ASN A 57 -11.42 -17.31 2.66
CA ASN A 57 -12.34 -16.35 3.27
C ASN A 57 -13.11 -15.55 2.21
N ARG A 58 -12.48 -15.12 1.10
CA ARG A 58 -13.18 -14.45 -0.02
C ARG A 58 -14.25 -15.35 -0.65
N VAL A 59 -13.93 -16.62 -0.93
CA VAL A 59 -14.91 -17.59 -1.43
C VAL A 59 -16.07 -17.73 -0.44
N ARG A 60 -15.77 -17.89 0.85
CA ARG A 60 -16.79 -18.02 1.90
C ARG A 60 -17.71 -16.79 1.95
N VAL A 61 -17.17 -15.58 1.81
CA VAL A 61 -17.95 -14.33 1.81
C VAL A 61 -18.90 -14.25 0.63
N GLU A 62 -18.44 -14.57 -0.58
CA GLU A 62 -19.28 -14.60 -1.79
C GLU A 62 -20.42 -15.62 -1.69
N LEU A 63 -20.11 -16.84 -1.24
CA LEU A 63 -21.11 -17.90 -1.10
C LEU A 63 -22.13 -17.58 -0.01
N MET A 64 -21.70 -17.00 1.11
CA MET A 64 -22.59 -16.56 2.17
C MET A 64 -23.49 -15.42 1.69
N TYR A 65 -22.95 -14.47 0.91
CA TYR A 65 -23.74 -13.40 0.33
C TYR A 65 -24.83 -13.95 -0.61
N LEU A 66 -24.47 -14.88 -1.50
CA LEU A 66 -25.43 -15.59 -2.36
C LEU A 66 -26.51 -16.32 -1.55
N SER A 67 -26.14 -16.92 -0.41
CA SER A 67 -27.10 -17.57 0.48
C SER A 67 -28.11 -16.58 1.06
N HIS A 68 -27.64 -15.42 1.55
CA HIS A 68 -28.51 -14.37 2.07
C HIS A 68 -29.36 -13.71 0.98
N LEU A 69 -28.91 -13.65 -0.28
CA LEU A 69 -29.70 -13.12 -1.38
C LEU A 69 -31.01 -13.89 -1.62
N VAL A 70 -31.13 -15.14 -1.16
CA VAL A 70 -32.38 -15.90 -1.24
C VAL A 70 -33.52 -15.18 -0.50
N ASP A 71 -33.25 -14.55 0.63
CA ASP A 71 -34.25 -13.83 1.44
C ASP A 71 -34.85 -12.62 0.70
N THR A 72 -34.12 -12.10 -0.30
CA THR A 72 -34.57 -10.98 -1.15
C THR A 72 -35.54 -11.41 -2.25
N GLY A 73 -35.64 -12.71 -2.52
CA GLY A 73 -36.37 -13.27 -3.67
C GLY A 73 -35.69 -13.04 -5.02
N LEU A 74 -34.49 -12.44 -5.07
CA LEU A 74 -33.71 -12.28 -6.31
C LEU A 74 -33.09 -13.59 -6.81
N VAL A 75 -32.90 -14.55 -5.89
CA VAL A 75 -32.33 -15.87 -6.15
C VAL A 75 -33.24 -16.94 -5.56
N PRO A 76 -33.49 -18.07 -6.27
CA PRO A 76 -34.34 -19.13 -5.74
C PRO A 76 -33.63 -19.94 -4.64
N PHE A 77 -34.39 -20.44 -3.68
CA PHE A 77 -33.91 -21.30 -2.59
C PHE A 77 -33.16 -22.55 -3.11
N SER A 78 -33.51 -23.06 -4.29
CA SER A 78 -32.84 -24.19 -4.91
C SER A 78 -31.34 -23.96 -5.16
N LEU A 79 -30.89 -22.70 -5.30
CA LEU A 79 -29.46 -22.40 -5.46
C LEU A 79 -28.63 -22.83 -4.24
N LEU A 80 -29.21 -22.81 -3.03
CA LEU A 80 -28.49 -23.16 -1.80
C LEU A 80 -27.88 -24.56 -1.87
N THR A 81 -28.62 -25.52 -2.43
CA THR A 81 -28.12 -26.89 -2.60
C THR A 81 -26.96 -27.01 -3.60
N GLN A 82 -26.85 -26.08 -4.55
CA GLN A 82 -25.82 -26.09 -5.58
C GLN A 82 -24.49 -25.52 -5.09
N ILE A 83 -24.52 -24.63 -4.09
CA ILE A 83 -23.31 -23.98 -3.56
C ILE A 83 -22.63 -24.77 -2.43
N ILE A 84 -23.29 -25.79 -1.88
CA ILE A 84 -22.76 -26.64 -0.81
C ILE A 84 -21.46 -27.31 -1.26
N GLY A 85 -20.43 -27.24 -0.41
CA GLY A 85 -19.13 -27.86 -0.63
C GLY A 85 -18.13 -26.96 -1.36
N ILE A 86 -18.58 -25.87 -2.02
CA ILE A 86 -17.67 -24.91 -2.67
C ILE A 86 -16.88 -24.11 -1.62
N GLU A 87 -17.44 -23.94 -0.42
CA GLU A 87 -16.75 -23.29 0.71
C GLU A 87 -15.51 -24.07 1.19
N LYS A 88 -15.41 -25.36 0.85
CA LYS A 88 -14.27 -26.23 1.19
C LYS A 88 -13.15 -26.10 0.16
N VAL A 89 -12.56 -24.92 0.11
CA VAL A 89 -11.45 -24.60 -0.80
C VAL A 89 -10.20 -25.41 -0.44
N SER A 90 -9.72 -26.24 -1.38
CA SER A 90 -8.42 -26.95 -1.28
C SER A 90 -7.24 -26.08 -1.75
N GLU A 91 -6.00 -26.51 -1.51
CA GLU A 91 -4.83 -25.80 -2.07
C GLU A 91 -4.82 -25.79 -3.60
N ASP A 92 -5.31 -26.86 -4.25
CA ASP A 92 -5.45 -26.92 -5.70
C ASP A 92 -6.50 -25.90 -6.20
N ASP A 93 -7.61 -25.75 -5.47
CA ASP A 93 -8.62 -24.72 -5.78
C ASP A 93 -8.02 -23.31 -5.63
N ALA A 94 -7.28 -23.06 -4.55
CA ALA A 94 -6.62 -21.78 -4.33
C ALA A 94 -5.55 -21.50 -5.42
N GLN A 95 -4.83 -22.52 -5.86
CA GLN A 95 -3.87 -22.40 -6.96
C GLN A 95 -4.57 -22.14 -8.30
N LEU A 96 -5.72 -22.77 -8.56
CA LEU A 96 -6.55 -22.47 -9.72
C LEU A 96 -7.03 -21.01 -9.70
N ILE A 97 -7.54 -20.54 -8.56
CA ILE A 97 -7.94 -19.13 -8.36
C ILE A 97 -6.77 -18.19 -8.64
N LYS A 98 -5.57 -18.56 -8.18
CA LYS A 98 -4.36 -17.76 -8.44
C LYS A 98 -3.94 -17.79 -9.91
N ASP A 99 -4.10 -18.93 -10.58
CA ASP A 99 -3.80 -19.06 -11.99
C ASP A 99 -4.78 -18.26 -12.86
N ILE A 100 -6.06 -18.17 -12.49
CA ILE A 100 -7.04 -17.25 -13.10
C ILE A 100 -6.58 -15.79 -12.96
N GLU A 101 -6.03 -15.42 -11.82
CA GLU A 101 -5.54 -14.06 -11.56
C GLU A 101 -4.32 -13.70 -12.41
N VAL A 102 -3.30 -14.56 -12.41
CA VAL A 102 -1.95 -14.17 -12.88
C VAL A 102 -1.58 -14.74 -14.25
N LYS A 103 -2.11 -15.91 -14.64
CA LYS A 103 -1.79 -16.59 -15.91
C LYS A 103 -2.94 -16.54 -16.92
N GLY A 104 -4.17 -16.58 -16.43
CA GLY A 104 -5.34 -16.92 -17.24
C GLY A 104 -5.46 -18.44 -17.41
N VAL A 105 -6.70 -18.94 -17.48
CA VAL A 105 -6.99 -20.38 -17.54
C VAL A 105 -7.91 -20.65 -18.74
N PRO A 106 -7.54 -21.54 -19.68
CA PRO A 106 -8.40 -21.90 -20.80
C PRO A 106 -9.79 -22.34 -20.33
N GLY A 107 -10.83 -21.83 -20.98
CA GLY A 107 -12.23 -22.08 -20.60
C GLY A 107 -12.78 -21.15 -19.51
N ILE A 108 -11.94 -20.37 -18.82
CA ILE A 108 -12.36 -19.35 -17.85
C ILE A 108 -11.96 -17.98 -18.36
N ASN A 109 -12.90 -17.01 -18.36
CA ASN A 109 -12.64 -15.63 -18.84
C ASN A 109 -11.95 -15.56 -20.22
N ASN A 110 -12.36 -16.43 -21.16
CA ASN A 110 -11.75 -16.58 -22.49
C ASN A 110 -10.22 -16.85 -22.47
N GLY A 111 -9.70 -17.45 -21.40
CA GLY A 111 -8.26 -17.70 -21.23
C GLY A 111 -7.46 -16.49 -20.76
N ASN A 112 -8.11 -15.33 -20.53
CA ASN A 112 -7.42 -14.12 -20.10
C ASN A 112 -7.26 -14.09 -18.58
N LYS A 113 -6.09 -13.65 -18.13
CA LYS A 113 -5.85 -13.32 -16.73
C LYS A 113 -6.74 -12.15 -16.29
N THR A 114 -7.20 -12.14 -15.05
CA THR A 114 -8.02 -11.04 -14.53
C THR A 114 -7.17 -9.87 -14.03
N ASN A 115 -5.97 -10.17 -13.50
CA ASN A 115 -5.11 -9.23 -12.78
C ASN A 115 -5.86 -8.48 -11.65
N HIS A 116 -6.78 -9.18 -10.98
CA HIS A 116 -7.66 -8.61 -9.96
C HIS A 116 -8.02 -9.67 -8.89
N ASP A 117 -7.90 -9.29 -7.60
CA ASP A 117 -7.96 -10.17 -6.41
C ASP A 117 -9.32 -10.79 -6.06
N VAL A 118 -10.44 -10.10 -6.38
CA VAL A 118 -11.81 -10.62 -6.15
C VAL A 118 -12.45 -11.15 -7.43
N LYS A 119 -12.13 -10.58 -8.60
CA LYS A 119 -12.76 -10.99 -9.87
C LYS A 119 -12.42 -12.44 -10.25
N ASN A 120 -11.23 -12.91 -9.93
CA ASN A 120 -10.86 -14.33 -10.05
C ASN A 120 -11.71 -15.25 -9.15
N ILE A 121 -12.13 -14.80 -7.96
CA ILE A 121 -13.04 -15.52 -7.07
C ILE A 121 -14.41 -15.68 -7.73
N GLU A 122 -14.96 -14.61 -8.30
CA GLU A 122 -16.21 -14.66 -9.06
C GLU A 122 -16.12 -15.68 -10.21
N PHE A 123 -15.04 -15.62 -11.01
CA PHE A 123 -14.85 -16.57 -12.11
C PHE A 123 -14.68 -18.01 -11.65
N TYR A 124 -14.01 -18.24 -10.52
CA TYR A 124 -13.91 -19.56 -9.92
C TYR A 124 -15.29 -20.10 -9.54
N ILE A 125 -16.10 -19.34 -8.79
CA ILE A 125 -17.44 -19.77 -8.36
C ILE A 125 -18.33 -20.02 -9.58
N ARG A 126 -18.27 -19.15 -10.60
CA ARG A 126 -18.98 -19.34 -11.88
C ARG A 126 -18.58 -20.66 -12.53
N HIS A 127 -17.29 -20.93 -12.66
CA HIS A 127 -16.77 -22.16 -13.26
C HIS A 127 -17.22 -23.42 -12.49
N ARG A 128 -17.31 -23.35 -11.15
CA ARG A 128 -17.81 -24.46 -10.32
C ARG A 128 -19.29 -24.74 -10.53
N LEU A 129 -20.09 -23.73 -10.89
CA LEU A 129 -21.55 -23.82 -10.97
C LEU A 129 -22.08 -23.91 -12.41
N GLU A 130 -21.29 -23.57 -13.43
CA GLU A 130 -21.77 -23.39 -14.81
C GLU A 130 -22.42 -24.62 -15.46
N LYS A 131 -22.14 -25.82 -14.92
CA LYS A 131 -22.73 -27.08 -15.40
C LYS A 131 -24.09 -27.40 -14.79
N THR A 132 -24.41 -26.82 -13.63
CA THR A 132 -25.61 -27.17 -12.85
C THR A 132 -26.55 -25.97 -12.63
N VAL A 133 -26.05 -24.75 -12.85
CA VAL A 133 -26.78 -23.50 -12.60
C VAL A 133 -26.94 -22.74 -13.93
N PRO A 134 -28.16 -22.26 -14.26
CA PRO A 134 -28.41 -21.55 -15.50
C PRO A 134 -27.74 -20.16 -15.52
N PRO A 135 -27.44 -19.60 -16.72
CA PRO A 135 -26.66 -18.37 -16.87
C PRO A 135 -27.21 -17.16 -16.12
N GLU A 136 -28.53 -17.05 -15.98
CA GLU A 136 -29.20 -15.95 -15.28
C GLU A 136 -28.86 -15.95 -13.78
N LEU A 137 -28.73 -17.13 -13.17
CA LEU A 137 -28.33 -17.26 -11.77
C LEU A 137 -26.82 -17.14 -11.58
N LEU A 138 -26.01 -17.54 -12.58
CA LEU A 138 -24.57 -17.27 -12.55
C LEU A 138 -24.25 -15.77 -12.57
N ALA A 139 -25.12 -14.95 -13.17
CA ALA A 139 -25.00 -13.49 -13.15
C ALA A 139 -25.25 -12.87 -11.77
N MET A 140 -25.79 -13.64 -10.82
CA MET A 140 -26.04 -13.18 -9.45
C MET A 140 -24.82 -13.32 -8.53
N ILE A 141 -23.77 -14.02 -8.96
CA ILE A 141 -22.49 -14.09 -8.25
C ILE A 141 -21.88 -12.69 -8.25
N HIS A 142 -21.47 -12.20 -7.09
CA HIS A 142 -21.00 -10.83 -6.89
C HIS A 142 -22.04 -9.73 -7.21
N PHE A 143 -23.35 -10.05 -7.14
CA PHE A 143 -24.42 -9.10 -7.45
C PHE A 143 -24.35 -7.84 -6.57
N ALA A 144 -24.23 -6.68 -7.20
CA ALA A 144 -24.22 -5.35 -6.59
C ALA A 144 -23.12 -5.06 -5.52
N LEU A 145 -22.28 -6.05 -5.21
CA LEU A 145 -21.11 -5.91 -4.35
C LEU A 145 -19.99 -5.16 -5.06
N THR A 146 -19.19 -4.40 -4.31
CA THR A 146 -17.84 -4.01 -4.74
C THR A 146 -16.81 -5.00 -4.18
N SER A 147 -15.61 -5.05 -4.77
CA SER A 147 -14.49 -5.88 -4.26
C SER A 147 -14.27 -5.67 -2.75
N GLU A 148 -14.31 -4.41 -2.30
CA GLU A 148 -14.17 -4.07 -0.88
C GLU A 148 -15.27 -4.62 0.02
N ASP A 149 -16.50 -4.92 -0.44
CA ASP A 149 -17.50 -5.60 0.40
C ASP A 149 -17.05 -7.03 0.75
N VAL A 150 -16.26 -7.66 -0.12
CA VAL A 150 -15.68 -8.99 0.07
C VAL A 150 -14.37 -8.89 0.85
N ASP A 151 -13.47 -8.00 0.42
CA ASP A 151 -12.12 -7.90 0.95
C ASP A 151 -12.10 -7.48 2.42
N ASN A 152 -12.86 -6.46 2.82
CA ASN A 152 -12.86 -6.00 4.22
C ASN A 152 -13.25 -7.13 5.20
N ILE A 153 -14.27 -7.92 4.85
CA ILE A 153 -14.72 -9.04 5.66
C ILE A 153 -13.65 -10.13 5.67
N ALA A 154 -13.10 -10.48 4.50
CA ALA A 154 -12.09 -11.52 4.40
C ALA A 154 -10.82 -11.19 5.20
N TYR A 155 -10.33 -9.94 5.14
CA TYR A 155 -9.19 -9.49 5.93
C TYR A 155 -9.49 -9.46 7.43
N THR A 156 -10.69 -9.03 7.83
CA THR A 156 -11.12 -9.05 9.24
C THR A 156 -11.13 -10.47 9.79
N LEU A 157 -11.68 -11.42 9.03
CA LEU A 157 -11.68 -12.83 9.38
C LEU A 157 -10.25 -13.38 9.51
N THR A 158 -9.38 -13.07 8.56
CA THR A 158 -7.97 -13.47 8.59
C THR A 158 -7.25 -12.94 9.83
N MET A 159 -7.39 -11.65 10.14
CA MET A 159 -6.77 -11.06 11.33
C MET A 159 -7.34 -11.67 12.62
N ARG A 160 -8.66 -11.76 12.74
CA ARG A 160 -9.32 -12.35 13.91
C ARG A 160 -8.88 -13.80 14.13
N ASP A 161 -8.87 -14.61 13.08
CA ASP A 161 -8.54 -16.02 13.19
C ASP A 161 -7.05 -16.20 13.52
N SER A 162 -6.15 -15.34 13.02
CA SER A 162 -4.74 -15.30 13.44
C SER A 162 -4.56 -14.90 14.91
N VAL A 163 -5.30 -13.88 15.39
CA VAL A 163 -5.33 -13.50 16.82
C VAL A 163 -5.87 -14.65 17.66
N SER A 164 -6.91 -15.35 17.20
CA SER A 164 -7.46 -16.51 17.91
C SER A 164 -6.44 -17.65 18.05
N SER A 165 -5.61 -17.90 17.03
CA SER A 165 -4.50 -18.86 17.11
C SER A 165 -3.44 -18.42 18.13
N LEU A 166 -3.06 -17.14 18.13
CA LEU A 166 -2.15 -16.58 19.15
C LEU A 166 -2.72 -16.73 20.58
N LEU A 167 -3.99 -16.37 20.79
CA LEU A 167 -4.64 -16.48 22.10
C LEU A 167 -4.75 -17.94 22.56
N SER A 168 -5.09 -18.85 21.65
CA SER A 168 -5.14 -20.29 21.95
C SER A 168 -3.75 -20.80 22.34
N PHE A 169 -2.70 -20.35 21.64
CA PHE A 169 -1.33 -20.67 22.00
C PHE A 169 -0.99 -20.11 23.38
N LEU A 170 -1.19 -18.81 23.62
CA LEU A 170 -0.93 -18.14 24.90
C LEU A 170 -1.62 -18.84 26.09
N HIS A 171 -2.90 -19.23 25.95
CA HIS A 171 -3.63 -19.93 27.01
C HIS A 171 -3.14 -21.34 27.30
N SER A 172 -2.37 -21.94 26.38
CA SER A 172 -1.72 -23.23 26.60
C SER A 172 -0.39 -23.11 27.37
N THR A 173 0.01 -21.89 27.73
CA THR A 173 1.28 -21.56 28.37
C THR A 173 1.09 -21.08 29.81
N GLU A 174 2.18 -20.92 30.56
CA GLU A 174 2.16 -20.37 31.93
C GLU A 174 2.24 -18.83 31.98
N VAL A 175 2.30 -18.15 30.83
CA VAL A 175 2.32 -16.68 30.72
C VAL A 175 0.99 -16.12 31.26
N ASP A 176 1.03 -14.98 31.97
CA ASP A 176 -0.18 -14.38 32.55
C ASP A 176 -1.20 -14.03 31.44
N PRO A 177 -2.36 -14.70 31.36
CA PRO A 177 -3.33 -14.45 30.30
C PRO A 177 -3.99 -13.07 30.42
N SER A 178 -3.83 -12.37 31.55
CA SER A 178 -4.42 -11.05 31.76
C SER A 178 -3.90 -9.99 30.77
N CYS A 179 -2.68 -10.17 30.23
CA CYS A 179 -2.09 -9.31 29.21
C CYS A 179 -2.87 -9.30 27.88
N ALA A 180 -3.67 -10.33 27.62
CA ALA A 180 -4.40 -10.47 26.36
C ALA A 180 -5.90 -10.12 26.45
N ARG A 181 -6.40 -9.74 27.63
CA ARG A 181 -7.84 -9.53 27.88
C ARG A 181 -8.50 -8.53 26.90
N SER A 182 -7.78 -7.50 26.47
CA SER A 182 -8.30 -6.52 25.50
C SER A 182 -8.54 -7.14 24.12
N LEU A 183 -7.71 -8.09 23.70
CA LEU A 183 -7.87 -8.82 22.43
C LEU A 183 -9.07 -9.77 22.48
N GLU A 184 -9.28 -10.46 23.60
CA GLU A 184 -10.40 -11.39 23.78
C GLU A 184 -11.77 -10.70 23.69
N ASN A 185 -11.85 -9.45 24.15
CA ASN A 185 -13.08 -8.67 24.19
C ASN A 185 -13.29 -7.79 22.95
N LEU A 186 -12.39 -7.89 21.94
CA LEU A 186 -12.45 -7.05 20.76
C LEU A 186 -13.70 -7.36 19.92
N VAL A 187 -14.45 -6.31 19.58
CA VAL A 187 -15.64 -6.43 18.74
C VAL A 187 -15.27 -6.22 17.28
N TRP A 188 -15.18 -7.32 16.53
CA TRP A 188 -14.84 -7.33 15.10
C TRP A 188 -15.95 -6.70 14.25
N THR A 189 -15.58 -5.75 13.39
CA THR A 189 -16.51 -5.04 12.51
C THR A 189 -16.28 -5.39 11.05
N GLY A 190 -17.30 -5.19 10.22
CA GLY A 190 -17.19 -5.27 8.77
C GLY A 190 -18.23 -4.37 8.11
N LYS A 191 -18.04 -4.07 6.83
CA LYS A 191 -18.96 -3.22 6.05
C LYS A 191 -19.68 -3.99 4.97
N PHE A 192 -20.90 -3.52 4.70
CA PHE A 192 -21.71 -3.86 3.55
C PHE A 192 -22.36 -2.59 3.02
N GLY A 193 -21.90 -2.13 1.86
CA GLY A 193 -22.27 -0.79 1.37
C GLY A 193 -22.18 -0.58 -0.14
N GLY A 194 -21.64 -1.53 -0.90
CA GLY A 194 -21.40 -1.33 -2.33
C GLY A 194 -20.29 -0.31 -2.60
N ALA A 195 -20.27 0.21 -3.82
CA ALA A 195 -19.15 1.00 -4.37
C ALA A 195 -18.71 2.21 -3.53
N VAL A 196 -19.62 2.87 -2.80
CA VAL A 196 -19.31 4.08 -2.00
C VAL A 196 -19.99 4.10 -0.63
N GLY A 197 -20.50 2.95 -0.15
CA GLY A 197 -21.20 2.86 1.15
C GLY A 197 -22.71 3.07 1.10
N ASN A 198 -23.26 3.55 -0.03
CA ASN A 198 -24.67 3.95 -0.14
C ASN A 198 -25.64 2.84 -0.62
N ARG A 199 -25.12 1.65 -0.94
CA ARG A 199 -25.89 0.52 -1.49
C ARG A 199 -26.68 0.88 -2.76
N SER A 200 -26.16 1.81 -3.58
CA SER A 200 -26.87 2.36 -4.75
C SER A 200 -27.32 1.28 -5.75
N ALA A 201 -26.42 0.34 -6.10
CA ALA A 201 -26.75 -0.75 -7.02
C ALA A 201 -27.87 -1.66 -6.47
N HIS A 202 -27.79 -2.01 -5.18
CA HIS A 202 -28.80 -2.80 -4.49
C HIS A 202 -30.17 -2.10 -4.50
N ARG A 203 -30.20 -0.80 -4.17
CA ARG A 203 -31.45 0.01 -4.15
C ARG A 203 -32.07 0.19 -5.54
N VAL A 204 -31.27 0.23 -6.60
CA VAL A 204 -31.80 0.27 -7.98
C VAL A 204 -32.41 -1.07 -8.35
N ALA A 205 -31.74 -2.17 -8.04
CA ALA A 205 -32.19 -3.50 -8.43
C ALA A 205 -33.36 -4.02 -7.57
N ARG A 206 -33.42 -3.65 -6.29
CA ARG A 206 -34.52 -3.97 -5.37
C ARG A 206 -34.81 -2.79 -4.42
N PRO A 207 -35.65 -1.82 -4.83
CA PRO A 207 -35.85 -0.57 -4.08
C PRO A 207 -36.60 -0.75 -2.76
N ASP A 208 -37.52 -1.72 -2.70
CA ASP A 208 -38.42 -1.94 -1.55
C ASP A 208 -37.83 -2.87 -0.48
N TYR A 209 -36.62 -3.41 -0.70
CA TYR A 209 -35.98 -4.32 0.25
C TYR A 209 -35.16 -3.55 1.29
N ASP A 210 -35.22 -3.99 2.55
CA ASP A 210 -34.43 -3.43 3.63
C ASP A 210 -32.99 -3.96 3.58
N TRP A 211 -32.15 -3.25 2.83
CA TRP A 211 -30.74 -3.57 2.69
C TRP A 211 -29.90 -3.26 3.95
N GLU A 212 -30.47 -2.64 4.97
CA GLU A 212 -29.80 -2.44 6.26
C GLU A 212 -29.95 -3.67 7.14
N ILE A 213 -31.17 -4.18 7.26
CA ILE A 213 -31.43 -5.48 7.89
C ILE A 213 -30.68 -6.59 7.14
N PHE A 214 -30.64 -6.54 5.80
CA PHE A 214 -29.81 -7.46 5.01
C PHE A 214 -28.35 -7.45 5.47
N GLY A 215 -27.73 -6.28 5.52
CA GLY A 215 -26.32 -6.13 5.88
C GLY A 215 -26.04 -6.61 7.29
N LEU A 216 -26.94 -6.32 8.24
CA LEU A 216 -26.85 -6.79 9.62
C LEU A 216 -26.86 -8.32 9.70
N ASN A 217 -27.81 -8.97 9.04
CA ASN A 217 -27.93 -10.43 9.02
C ASN A 217 -26.74 -11.08 8.32
N PHE A 218 -26.31 -10.51 7.19
CA PHE A 218 -25.17 -10.99 6.41
C PHE A 218 -23.87 -10.93 7.22
N LEU A 219 -23.56 -9.82 7.88
CA LEU A 219 -22.35 -9.68 8.71
C LEU A 219 -22.43 -10.53 9.98
N SER A 220 -23.62 -10.67 10.56
CA SER A 220 -23.83 -11.53 11.74
C SER A 220 -23.51 -13.01 11.47
N SER A 221 -23.68 -13.49 10.22
CA SER A 221 -23.28 -14.86 9.84
C SER A 221 -21.77 -15.12 9.99
N PHE A 222 -20.97 -14.05 10.09
CA PHE A 222 -19.54 -14.08 10.33
C PHE A 222 -19.16 -13.75 11.78
N ASN A 223 -20.13 -13.53 12.67
CA ASN A 223 -19.93 -12.91 13.98
C ASN A 223 -19.23 -11.55 13.88
N LEU A 224 -19.62 -10.73 12.89
CA LEU A 224 -19.12 -9.37 12.72
C LEU A 224 -20.23 -8.36 12.96
N HIS A 225 -19.87 -7.24 13.56
CA HIS A 225 -20.77 -6.09 13.70
C HIS A 225 -20.75 -5.25 12.42
N LEU A 226 -21.94 -4.89 11.92
CA LEU A 226 -22.04 -4.00 10.77
C LEU A 226 -21.57 -2.60 11.14
N MET A 227 -20.59 -2.08 10.40
CA MET A 227 -20.28 -0.66 10.38
C MET A 227 -21.25 0.04 9.40
N PRO A 228 -22.22 0.85 9.87
CA PRO A 228 -23.30 1.34 9.02
C PRO A 228 -22.89 2.49 8.09
N MET A 229 -21.89 3.28 8.49
CA MET A 229 -21.47 4.49 7.76
C MET A 229 -20.04 4.33 7.27
N THR A 230 -19.88 3.97 6.01
CA THR A 230 -18.57 3.75 5.38
C THR A 230 -18.45 4.48 4.05
N THR A 231 -17.23 4.51 3.52
CA THR A 231 -16.99 4.87 2.11
C THR A 231 -17.04 3.59 1.26
N GLN A 232 -16.24 3.51 0.19
CA GLN A 232 -15.96 2.22 -0.46
C GLN A 232 -15.33 1.23 0.53
N ILE A 233 -14.50 1.71 1.45
CA ILE A 233 -13.66 0.92 2.35
C ILE A 233 -14.23 0.99 3.78
N GLU A 234 -14.08 -0.10 4.53
CA GLU A 234 -14.32 -0.15 5.99
C GLU A 234 -13.26 0.70 6.70
N PRO A 235 -13.59 1.51 7.73
CA PRO A 235 -12.64 2.44 8.31
C PRO A 235 -11.37 1.83 8.93
N ASN A 236 -11.34 0.52 9.16
CA ASN A 236 -10.28 -0.27 9.80
C ASN A 236 -10.03 0.15 11.25
N ASP A 237 -11.02 0.77 11.91
CA ASP A 237 -10.87 1.24 13.30
C ASP A 237 -10.65 0.04 14.25
N THR A 238 -11.42 -1.03 14.08
CA THR A 238 -11.24 -2.26 14.89
C THR A 238 -9.92 -2.98 14.58
N LEU A 239 -9.49 -3.00 13.31
CA LEU A 239 -8.20 -3.61 12.95
C LEU A 239 -7.03 -2.82 13.54
N SER A 240 -7.14 -1.49 13.54
CA SER A 240 -6.17 -0.60 14.20
C SER A 240 -6.13 -0.82 15.71
N GLU A 241 -7.29 -0.98 16.35
CA GLU A 241 -7.41 -1.31 17.78
C GLU A 241 -6.77 -2.66 18.10
N ALA A 242 -7.02 -3.70 17.28
CA ALA A 242 -6.36 -5.00 17.42
C ALA A 242 -4.83 -4.86 17.38
N CYS A 243 -4.29 -4.08 16.43
CA CYS A 243 -2.86 -3.84 16.35
C CYS A 243 -2.31 -3.14 17.59
N GLN A 244 -3.01 -2.15 18.16
CA GLN A 244 -2.58 -1.47 19.39
C GLN A 244 -2.57 -2.42 20.59
N TYR A 245 -3.58 -3.29 20.71
CA TYR A 245 -3.60 -4.30 21.78
C TYR A 245 -2.50 -5.34 21.61
N LEU A 246 -2.15 -5.74 20.38
CA LEU A 246 -0.99 -6.61 20.13
C LEU A 246 0.35 -5.93 20.47
N VAL A 247 0.49 -4.62 20.24
CA VAL A 247 1.67 -3.86 20.72
C VAL A 247 1.78 -3.91 22.24
N GLY A 248 0.67 -3.69 22.94
CA GLY A 248 0.61 -3.81 24.40
C GLY A 248 1.00 -5.23 24.87
N LEU A 249 0.45 -6.25 24.23
CA LEU A 249 0.81 -7.65 24.50
C LEU A 249 2.31 -7.91 24.30
N ASN A 250 2.92 -7.40 23.23
CA ASN A 250 4.36 -7.56 23.00
C ASN A 250 5.19 -6.91 24.11
N GLN A 251 4.76 -5.75 24.63
CA GLN A 251 5.42 -5.08 25.76
C GLN A 251 5.31 -5.91 27.04
N ASP A 252 4.13 -6.45 27.31
CA ASP A 252 3.89 -7.31 28.47
C ASP A 252 4.68 -8.63 28.38
N LEU A 253 4.81 -9.20 27.18
CA LEU A 253 5.63 -10.41 26.93
C LEU A 253 7.12 -10.13 27.12
N SER A 254 7.63 -9.00 26.62
CA SER A 254 9.02 -8.59 26.83
C SER A 254 9.34 -8.42 28.32
N GLY A 255 8.40 -7.88 29.10
CA GLY A 255 8.54 -7.77 30.56
C GLY A 255 8.45 -9.09 31.33
N GLN A 256 7.99 -10.17 30.69
CA GLN A 256 7.82 -11.50 31.28
C GLN A 256 8.92 -12.49 30.85
N ILE A 257 9.92 -12.04 30.10
CA ILE A 257 11.09 -12.84 29.74
C ILE A 257 11.80 -13.27 31.05
N PRO A 258 12.02 -14.58 31.28
CA PRO A 258 12.68 -15.04 32.50
C PRO A 258 14.08 -14.45 32.67
N VAL A 259 14.38 -13.90 33.85
CA VAL A 259 15.68 -13.29 34.20
C VAL A 259 16.87 -14.28 34.12
N ILE A 260 16.59 -15.57 33.96
CA ILE A 260 17.58 -16.66 33.94
C ILE A 260 18.07 -16.95 32.51
N LEU A 261 17.46 -16.38 31.47
CA LEU A 261 17.88 -16.60 30.09
C LEU A 261 19.27 -16.00 29.80
N ASP A 262 19.99 -16.63 28.88
CA ASP A 262 21.25 -16.12 28.34
C ASP A 262 21.01 -14.80 27.59
N PRO A 263 21.88 -13.77 27.70
CA PRO A 263 21.65 -12.47 27.06
C PRO A 263 21.40 -12.54 25.55
N ASP A 264 22.04 -13.47 24.84
CA ASP A 264 21.82 -13.64 23.40
C ASP A 264 20.40 -14.16 23.09
N GLN A 265 19.82 -14.97 23.99
CA GLN A 265 18.44 -15.44 23.88
C GLN A 265 17.43 -14.34 24.23
N ASP A 266 17.74 -13.49 25.22
CA ASP A 266 16.93 -12.32 25.56
C ASP A 266 16.86 -11.33 24.38
N ASP A 267 18.02 -10.99 23.79
CA ASP A 267 18.11 -10.15 22.59
C ASP A 267 17.32 -10.75 21.42
N TYR A 268 17.42 -12.06 21.21
CA TYR A 268 16.69 -12.78 20.16
C TYR A 268 15.17 -12.65 20.31
N ILE A 269 14.63 -12.92 21.50
CA ILE A 269 13.19 -12.83 21.79
C ILE A 269 12.72 -11.37 21.65
N ASN A 270 13.45 -10.42 22.22
CA ASN A 270 13.11 -9.01 22.13
C ASN A 270 13.12 -8.50 20.69
N ASP A 271 14.03 -8.97 19.84
CA ASP A 271 14.05 -8.58 18.43
C ASP A 271 12.91 -9.19 17.62
N LEU A 272 12.46 -10.41 17.91
CA LEU A 272 11.22 -10.94 17.32
C LEU A 272 10.00 -10.09 17.71
N LEU A 273 9.88 -9.73 19.00
CA LEU A 273 8.82 -8.83 19.50
C LEU A 273 8.95 -7.43 18.92
N GLY A 274 10.17 -6.94 18.71
CA GLY A 274 10.47 -5.64 18.13
C GLY A 274 10.12 -5.55 16.64
N ILE A 275 10.41 -6.60 15.87
CA ILE A 275 9.96 -6.74 14.47
C ILE A 275 8.42 -6.74 14.42
N SER A 276 7.77 -7.53 15.27
CA SER A 276 6.30 -7.55 15.38
C SER A 276 5.75 -6.15 15.68
N THR A 277 6.29 -5.50 16.71
CA THR A 277 5.86 -4.18 17.16
C THR A 277 6.06 -3.11 16.08
N ALA A 278 7.19 -3.13 15.37
CA ALA A 278 7.43 -2.21 14.26
C ALA A 278 6.37 -2.35 13.16
N LEU A 279 5.94 -3.57 12.83
CA LEU A 279 4.85 -3.78 11.89
C LEU A 279 3.51 -3.30 12.45
N LEU A 280 3.17 -3.66 13.69
CA LEU A 280 1.89 -3.30 14.33
C LEU A 280 1.72 -1.79 14.56
N ASP A 281 2.79 -1.07 14.87
CA ASP A 281 2.77 0.40 15.00
C ASP A 281 2.42 1.06 13.66
N LEU A 282 3.01 0.58 12.56
CA LEU A 282 2.62 1.05 11.22
C LEU A 282 1.15 0.72 10.92
N PHE A 283 0.71 -0.46 11.31
CA PHE A 283 -0.64 -0.96 11.01
C PHE A 283 -1.74 -0.29 11.83
N SER A 284 -1.41 0.15 13.05
CA SER A 284 -2.28 0.95 13.92
C SER A 284 -2.24 2.44 13.61
N ALA A 285 -1.24 2.92 12.89
CA ALA A 285 -1.20 4.31 12.42
C ALA A 285 -2.32 4.52 11.40
N LYS A 286 -3.46 5.07 11.86
CA LYS A 286 -4.65 5.31 11.05
C LYS A 286 -4.27 6.07 9.78
N GLN A 287 -4.36 5.36 8.66
CA GLN A 287 -4.21 5.95 7.34
C GLN A 287 -5.44 6.86 7.08
N PRO A 288 -5.27 8.15 6.77
CA PRO A 288 -6.40 9.08 6.63
C PRO A 288 -7.35 8.66 5.51
N ILE A 289 -8.54 8.18 5.87
CA ILE A 289 -9.60 7.87 4.91
C ILE A 289 -10.24 9.18 4.46
N SER A 290 -9.94 9.58 3.22
CA SER A 290 -10.44 10.82 2.62
C SER A 290 -11.59 10.57 1.65
N ARG A 291 -12.33 11.63 1.28
CA ARG A 291 -13.37 11.59 0.22
C ARG A 291 -12.85 11.06 -1.11
N ARG A 292 -11.56 11.26 -1.42
CA ARG A 292 -10.96 10.75 -2.66
C ARG A 292 -10.70 9.23 -2.59
N GLN A 293 -11.09 8.58 -1.49
CA GLN A 293 -11.06 7.13 -1.29
C GLN A 293 -9.71 6.55 -1.68
N ARG A 294 -8.65 7.20 -1.17
CA ARG A 294 -7.31 6.68 -1.30
C ARG A 294 -7.27 5.39 -0.47
N ASP A 295 -7.30 4.24 -1.15
CA ASP A 295 -6.95 2.97 -0.54
C ASP A 295 -5.46 3.06 -0.26
N LEU A 296 -5.12 3.69 0.86
CA LEU A 296 -3.77 3.98 1.32
C LEU A 296 -3.08 2.64 1.57
N SER A 297 -2.60 2.02 0.51
CA SER A 297 -1.93 0.72 0.54
C SER A 297 -2.66 -0.38 1.33
N GLY A 298 -3.97 -0.25 1.56
CA GLY A 298 -4.69 -0.98 2.59
C GLY A 298 -4.56 -2.48 2.38
N SER A 299 -4.78 -2.96 1.15
CA SER A 299 -4.62 -4.38 0.85
C SER A 299 -3.17 -4.89 0.99
N THR A 300 -2.14 -4.05 0.79
CA THR A 300 -0.73 -4.44 1.01
C THR A 300 -0.43 -4.58 2.51
N ILE A 301 -0.90 -3.63 3.31
CA ILE A 301 -0.76 -3.64 4.77
C ILE A 301 -1.54 -4.81 5.37
N ARG A 302 -2.83 -4.94 5.04
CA ARG A 302 -3.73 -5.98 5.60
C ARG A 302 -3.25 -7.42 5.34
N ARG A 303 -2.48 -7.64 4.26
CA ARG A 303 -1.85 -8.94 3.96
C ARG A 303 -0.72 -9.33 4.91
N ASN A 304 -0.20 -8.40 5.69
CA ASN A 304 0.94 -8.63 6.58
C ASN A 304 0.57 -8.62 8.07
N TYR A 305 -0.73 -8.57 8.40
CA TYR A 305 -1.19 -8.71 9.78
C TYR A 305 -0.76 -10.04 10.41
N ALA A 306 -0.93 -11.14 9.69
CA ALA A 306 -0.52 -12.46 10.15
C ALA A 306 1.00 -12.58 10.32
N THR A 307 1.80 -11.89 9.50
CA THR A 307 3.25 -11.81 9.68
C THR A 307 3.60 -11.21 11.03
N ALA A 308 2.96 -10.10 11.43
CA ALA A 308 3.21 -9.48 12.72
C ALA A 308 2.77 -10.39 13.89
N VAL A 309 1.57 -10.96 13.81
CA VAL A 309 1.09 -11.95 14.79
C VAL A 309 2.03 -13.16 14.89
N GLY A 310 2.57 -13.61 13.75
CA GLY A 310 3.51 -14.73 13.68
C GLY A 310 4.81 -14.46 14.42
N PHE A 311 5.36 -13.24 14.34
CA PHE A 311 6.53 -12.88 15.14
C PHE A 311 6.24 -12.86 16.64
N THR A 312 5.06 -12.39 17.06
CA THR A 312 4.61 -12.50 18.47
C THR A 312 4.49 -13.96 18.90
N MET A 313 3.91 -14.82 18.06
CA MET A 313 3.82 -16.26 18.34
C MET A 313 5.19 -16.93 18.40
N ALA A 314 6.11 -16.57 17.50
CA ALA A 314 7.48 -17.09 17.52
C ALA A 314 8.18 -16.74 18.83
N ALA A 315 8.15 -15.46 19.23
CA ALA A 315 8.70 -15.00 20.50
C ALA A 315 8.09 -15.75 21.71
N LEU A 316 6.75 -15.86 21.76
CA LEU A 316 6.05 -16.61 22.78
C LEU A 316 6.51 -18.09 22.85
N GLY A 317 6.73 -18.72 21.70
CA GLY A 317 7.25 -20.09 21.63
C GLY A 317 8.64 -20.24 22.25
N TYR A 318 9.49 -19.23 22.15
CA TYR A 318 10.80 -19.23 22.82
C TYR A 318 10.72 -18.88 24.31
N ILE A 319 9.77 -18.04 24.72
CA ILE A 319 9.51 -17.73 26.15
C ILE A 319 9.05 -18.99 26.91
N VAL A 320 8.20 -19.81 26.29
CA VAL A 320 7.46 -20.87 26.98
C VAL A 320 8.20 -22.21 26.99
N ASN A 321 9.02 -22.47 25.98
CA ASN A 321 9.72 -23.75 25.86
C ASN A 321 11.05 -23.82 26.65
N ASP A 322 11.30 -22.86 27.55
CA ASP A 322 12.40 -22.83 28.55
C ASP A 322 13.77 -23.35 28.06
N GLY A 323 14.12 -23.09 26.80
CA GLY A 323 15.20 -23.82 26.13
C GLY A 323 14.88 -25.31 26.06
N VAL A 324 14.27 -25.78 24.95
CA VAL A 324 14.07 -27.22 24.76
C VAL A 324 15.43 -27.91 24.90
N ASP A 325 15.56 -28.79 25.90
CA ASP A 325 16.73 -29.64 26.24
C ASP A 325 17.24 -30.54 25.08
N ASP A 326 16.69 -30.40 23.87
CA ASP A 326 17.08 -31.09 22.63
C ASP A 326 17.60 -30.09 21.56
N VAL A 327 17.86 -28.84 21.93
CA VAL A 327 18.40 -27.79 21.05
C VAL A 327 19.79 -27.36 21.51
N ASP A 328 20.66 -28.35 21.76
CA ASP A 328 22.09 -28.19 22.10
C ASP A 328 22.94 -27.52 20.97
N ASP A 329 22.29 -26.97 19.92
CA ASP A 329 22.93 -26.51 18.67
C ASP A 329 22.37 -25.18 18.10
N GLN A 330 21.47 -24.44 18.78
CA GLN A 330 21.01 -23.13 18.27
C GLN A 330 21.91 -21.97 18.71
N ASN A 331 22.74 -21.51 17.78
CA ASN A 331 23.52 -20.29 17.91
C ASN A 331 22.60 -19.05 17.83
N TYR A 332 22.17 -18.51 18.99
CA TYR A 332 21.41 -17.25 19.10
C TYR A 332 22.28 -16.00 18.85
N TYR A 333 23.59 -16.21 18.80
CA TYR A 333 24.58 -15.20 18.47
C TYR A 333 24.79 -15.10 16.95
N CYS A 334 24.92 -13.87 16.46
CA CYS A 334 25.41 -13.57 15.12
C CYS A 334 26.68 -12.73 15.24
N ASP A 335 27.73 -13.13 14.52
CA ASP A 335 28.95 -12.32 14.46
C ASP A 335 28.66 -10.97 13.79
N SER A 336 29.23 -9.91 14.36
CA SER A 336 29.03 -8.54 13.87
C SER A 336 29.51 -8.37 12.41
N GLU A 337 30.57 -9.06 11.99
CA GLU A 337 31.06 -9.02 10.61
C GLU A 337 30.07 -9.69 9.65
N ASP A 338 29.51 -10.85 10.04
CA ASP A 338 28.49 -11.56 9.26
C ASP A 338 27.22 -10.70 9.10
N PHE A 339 26.79 -10.04 10.17
CA PHE A 339 25.65 -9.14 10.14
C PHE A 339 25.86 -7.98 9.17
N VAL A 340 27.04 -7.36 9.23
CA VAL A 340 27.45 -6.26 8.35
C VAL A 340 27.52 -6.73 6.89
N GLU A 341 28.10 -7.89 6.63
CA GLU A 341 28.19 -8.46 5.29
C GLU A 341 26.80 -8.75 4.72
N ARG A 342 25.95 -9.44 5.47
CA ARG A 342 24.57 -9.76 5.05
C ARG A 342 23.76 -8.49 4.78
N SER A 343 23.92 -7.47 5.62
CA SER A 343 23.28 -6.16 5.42
C SER A 343 23.69 -5.51 4.09
N ALA A 344 24.99 -5.55 3.77
CA ALA A 344 25.51 -4.99 2.52
C ALA A 344 25.04 -5.77 1.29
N VAL A 345 25.01 -7.11 1.38
CA VAL A 345 24.50 -7.99 0.31
C VAL A 345 23.01 -7.72 0.06
N ALA A 346 22.19 -7.69 1.10
CA ALA A 346 20.75 -7.42 0.99
C ALA A 346 20.48 -6.03 0.37
N ALA A 347 21.21 -5.01 0.82
CA ALA A 347 21.13 -3.66 0.27
C ALA A 347 21.48 -3.62 -1.23
N SER A 348 22.51 -4.38 -1.65
CA SER A 348 22.97 -4.39 -3.04
C SER A 348 21.90 -4.88 -4.03
N ALA A 349 21.04 -5.81 -3.61
CA ALA A 349 19.94 -6.32 -4.43
C ALA A 349 18.92 -5.24 -4.81
N CYS A 350 18.76 -4.22 -3.95
CA CYS A 350 17.84 -3.12 -4.17
C CYS A 350 18.43 -2.01 -5.04
N VAL A 351 19.75 -1.82 -5.02
CA VAL A 351 20.45 -0.70 -5.66
C VAL A 351 20.16 -0.63 -7.16
N LYS A 352 20.24 -1.76 -7.86
CA LYS A 352 20.00 -1.78 -9.32
C LYS A 352 18.59 -1.30 -9.66
N ARG A 353 17.57 -1.82 -8.96
CA ARG A 353 16.17 -1.42 -9.19
C ARG A 353 15.91 0.03 -8.79
N LEU A 354 16.55 0.52 -7.73
CA LEU A 354 16.49 1.92 -7.36
C LEU A 354 17.06 2.83 -8.46
N ASP A 355 18.21 2.47 -9.03
CA ASP A 355 18.84 3.25 -10.10
C ASP A 355 17.98 3.24 -11.38
N GLU A 356 17.30 2.13 -11.69
CA GLU A 356 16.30 2.06 -12.77
C GLU A 356 15.07 2.95 -12.49
N VAL A 357 14.56 2.98 -11.25
CA VAL A 357 13.45 3.88 -10.86
C VAL A 357 13.90 5.33 -11.05
N LEU A 358 15.09 5.69 -10.57
CA LEU A 358 15.66 7.02 -10.71
C LEU A 358 15.80 7.41 -12.18
N LEU A 359 16.30 6.51 -13.04
CA LEU A 359 16.39 6.76 -14.49
C LEU A 359 15.01 7.04 -15.10
N ARG A 360 13.99 6.25 -14.76
CA ARG A 360 12.62 6.47 -15.26
C ARG A 360 12.03 7.79 -14.78
N MET A 361 12.30 8.21 -13.55
CA MET A 361 11.88 9.52 -13.06
C MET A 361 12.58 10.65 -13.83
N VAL A 362 13.86 10.51 -14.16
CA VAL A 362 14.61 11.45 -15.00
C VAL A 362 14.03 11.51 -16.42
N ASP A 363 13.73 10.37 -17.03
CA ASP A 363 13.11 10.32 -18.36
C ASP A 363 11.76 11.05 -18.38
N MET A 364 10.94 10.86 -17.35
CA MET A 364 9.67 11.57 -17.19
C MET A 364 9.87 13.07 -16.95
N ALA A 365 10.84 13.44 -16.11
CA ALA A 365 11.19 14.83 -15.85
C ALA A 365 11.57 15.56 -17.14
N GLU A 366 12.46 14.97 -17.94
CA GLU A 366 12.90 15.53 -19.22
C GLU A 366 11.76 15.60 -20.24
N ALA A 367 11.01 14.50 -20.42
CA ALA A 367 9.91 14.42 -21.40
C ALA A 367 8.80 15.45 -21.17
N TYR A 368 8.53 15.80 -19.90
CA TYR A 368 7.48 16.74 -19.53
C TYR A 368 8.02 18.09 -19.02
N THR A 369 9.29 18.41 -19.33
CA THR A 369 9.91 19.71 -19.02
C THR A 369 9.03 20.90 -19.42
N PRO A 370 8.46 20.97 -20.64
CA PRO A 370 7.64 22.12 -21.05
C PRO A 370 6.15 22.01 -20.62
N ALA A 371 5.75 20.91 -19.97
CA ALA A 371 4.35 20.66 -19.65
C ALA A 371 3.92 21.46 -18.41
N VAL A 372 3.40 22.66 -18.64
CA VAL A 372 2.96 23.59 -17.60
C VAL A 372 1.78 23.01 -16.82
N MET A 373 1.84 23.12 -15.49
CA MET A 373 0.80 22.65 -14.57
C MET A 373 0.60 23.64 -13.42
N LEU A 374 -0.58 23.60 -12.81
CA LEU A 374 -0.90 24.47 -11.69
C LEU A 374 -0.17 23.97 -10.44
N GLY A 375 0.59 24.85 -9.78
CA GLY A 375 1.13 24.53 -8.46
C GLY A 375 -0.01 24.44 -7.44
N ARG A 376 0.12 23.59 -6.43
CA ARG A 376 -0.84 23.55 -5.32
C ARG A 376 -0.14 23.64 -3.97
N THR A 377 -0.60 24.55 -3.12
CA THR A 377 -0.13 24.68 -1.73
C THR A 377 -1.35 24.59 -0.80
N HIS A 378 -1.27 23.75 0.24
CA HIS A 378 -2.43 23.40 1.08
C HIS A 378 -3.66 22.92 0.28
N GLY A 379 -3.44 22.31 -0.89
CA GLY A 379 -4.48 21.87 -1.83
C GLY A 379 -5.10 22.99 -2.68
N GLN A 380 -4.73 24.25 -2.46
CA GLN A 380 -5.24 25.42 -3.18
C GLN A 380 -4.37 25.76 -4.39
N PRO A 381 -4.95 26.39 -5.44
CA PRO A 381 -4.19 26.94 -6.56
C PRO A 381 -3.03 27.84 -6.10
N ALA A 382 -1.86 27.65 -6.69
CA ALA A 382 -0.63 28.40 -6.44
C ALA A 382 0.14 28.62 -7.76
N ILE A 383 1.28 29.31 -7.67
CA ILE A 383 2.11 29.66 -8.83
C ILE A 383 2.35 28.43 -9.72
N PRO A 384 2.12 28.55 -11.04
CA PRO A 384 2.36 27.46 -11.99
C PRO A 384 3.80 26.95 -11.98
N THR A 385 3.94 25.68 -12.33
CA THR A 385 5.21 24.99 -12.50
C THR A 385 5.13 24.08 -13.73
N THR A 386 6.04 23.12 -13.89
CA THR A 386 5.95 22.10 -14.94
C THR A 386 5.96 20.69 -14.34
N LEU A 387 5.26 19.77 -15.00
CA LEU A 387 5.24 18.36 -14.59
C LEU A 387 6.66 17.78 -14.58
N GLY A 388 7.49 18.20 -15.55
CA GLY A 388 8.89 17.81 -15.61
C GLY A 388 9.68 18.23 -14.37
N LYS A 389 9.50 19.48 -13.91
CA LYS A 389 10.14 19.97 -12.69
C LYS A 389 9.66 19.20 -11.46
N GLU A 390 8.37 18.90 -11.35
CA GLU A 390 7.84 18.16 -10.20
C GLU A 390 8.41 16.74 -10.11
N PHE A 391 8.56 16.03 -11.24
CA PHE A 391 9.30 14.77 -11.27
C PHE A 391 10.79 14.97 -10.93
N GLY A 392 11.40 16.04 -11.45
CA GLY A 392 12.78 16.42 -11.18
C GLY A 392 13.07 16.66 -9.69
N ASN A 393 12.13 17.24 -8.93
CA ASN A 393 12.26 17.44 -7.48
C ASN A 393 12.50 16.11 -6.75
N PHE A 394 11.71 15.09 -7.07
CA PHE A 394 11.85 13.77 -6.44
C PHE A 394 13.11 13.05 -6.94
N ALA A 395 13.38 13.08 -8.25
CA ALA A 395 14.56 12.44 -8.83
C ALA A 395 15.85 13.00 -8.22
N TYR A 396 15.96 14.32 -8.08
CA TYR A 396 17.14 14.96 -7.50
C TYR A 396 17.31 14.61 -6.01
N ARG A 397 16.22 14.56 -5.24
CA ARG A 397 16.25 14.13 -3.82
C ARG A 397 16.73 12.69 -3.67
N VAL A 398 16.24 11.76 -4.50
CA VAL A 398 16.69 10.36 -4.51
C VAL A 398 18.16 10.28 -4.90
N PHE A 399 18.58 10.99 -5.94
CA PHE A 399 19.97 11.08 -6.39
C PHE A 399 20.93 11.49 -5.26
N LEU A 400 20.58 12.51 -4.48
CA LEU A 400 21.42 12.97 -3.36
C LEU A 400 21.61 11.88 -2.29
N GLN A 401 20.54 11.12 -1.97
CA GLN A 401 20.65 10.00 -1.04
C GLN A 401 21.45 8.84 -1.65
N ARG A 402 21.22 8.54 -2.93
CA ARG A 402 21.90 7.47 -3.66
C ARG A 402 23.41 7.67 -3.72
N LYS A 403 23.89 8.91 -3.83
CA LYS A 403 25.33 9.23 -3.73
C LYS A 403 25.91 8.84 -2.38
N LYS A 404 25.24 9.22 -1.28
CA LYS A 404 25.66 8.87 0.09
C LYS A 404 25.64 7.35 0.31
N LEU A 405 24.63 6.68 -0.25
CA LEU A 405 24.50 5.23 -0.12
C LEU A 405 25.74 4.49 -0.65
N ASN A 406 26.36 4.95 -1.74
CA ASN A 406 27.60 4.33 -2.23
C ASN A 406 28.73 4.37 -1.18
N GLU A 407 28.92 5.50 -0.53
CA GLU A 407 29.95 5.69 0.49
C GLU A 407 29.72 4.76 1.68
N PHE A 408 28.49 4.72 2.20
CA PHE A 408 28.14 3.84 3.31
C PHE A 408 28.23 2.35 2.96
N MET A 409 27.86 1.98 1.73
CA MET A 409 28.05 0.60 1.26
C MET A 409 29.53 0.22 1.13
N SER A 410 30.39 1.13 0.63
CA SER A 410 31.83 0.89 0.55
C SER A 410 32.49 0.77 1.93
N ASN A 411 32.04 1.56 2.90
CA ASN A 411 32.53 1.52 4.28
C ASN A 411 31.85 0.44 5.13
N ARG A 412 30.90 -0.31 4.56
CA ARG A 412 30.08 -1.31 5.26
C ARG A 412 29.38 -0.77 6.53
N ASP A 413 28.93 0.48 6.47
CA ASP A 413 28.22 1.15 7.57
C ASP A 413 26.72 0.77 7.54
N CYS A 414 26.37 -0.33 8.19
CA CYS A 414 25.01 -0.90 8.16
C CYS A 414 23.93 0.08 8.66
N ILE A 415 24.19 0.80 9.76
CA ILE A 415 23.25 1.76 10.33
C ILE A 415 22.95 2.89 9.33
N ASN A 416 23.99 3.45 8.69
CA ASN A 416 23.77 4.51 7.70
C ASN A 416 23.23 3.99 6.37
N ILE A 417 23.45 2.71 6.02
CA ILE A 417 22.74 2.04 4.91
C ILE A 417 21.24 2.02 5.23
N PHE A 418 20.83 1.50 6.39
CA PHE A 418 19.41 1.42 6.77
C PHE A 418 18.74 2.79 6.80
N ARG A 419 19.38 3.77 7.45
CA ARG A 419 18.88 5.16 7.51
C ARG A 419 18.80 5.81 6.13
N THR A 420 19.69 5.47 5.20
CA THR A 420 19.66 6.03 3.84
C THR A 420 18.55 5.41 3.00
N PHE A 421 18.33 4.09 3.10
CA PHE A 421 17.17 3.45 2.49
C PHE A 421 15.86 3.99 3.06
N TYR A 422 15.78 4.20 4.39
CA TYR A 422 14.62 4.82 5.03
C TYR A 422 14.26 6.17 4.39
N ARG A 423 15.27 7.04 4.18
CA ARG A 423 15.09 8.35 3.54
C ARG A 423 14.70 8.25 2.07
N ILE A 424 15.32 7.34 1.32
CA ILE A 424 14.99 7.10 -0.09
C ILE A 424 13.53 6.66 -0.22
N ASN A 425 13.14 5.66 0.56
CA ASN A 425 11.79 5.16 0.60
C ASN A 425 10.79 6.24 0.97
N ALA A 426 11.08 7.10 1.96
CA ALA A 426 10.20 8.20 2.33
C ALA A 426 10.00 9.22 1.18
N ILE A 427 11.05 9.49 0.40
CA ILE A 427 10.96 10.32 -0.81
C ILE A 427 10.07 9.64 -1.86
N LEU A 428 10.26 8.34 -2.08
CA LEU A 428 9.50 7.56 -3.06
C LEU A 428 8.05 7.32 -2.63
N THR A 429 7.77 7.24 -1.33
CA THR A 429 6.41 7.23 -0.79
C THR A 429 5.73 8.52 -1.21
N GLY A 430 6.32 9.68 -0.89
CA GLY A 430 5.83 11.00 -1.33
C GLY A 430 5.58 11.08 -2.84
N PHE A 431 6.51 10.55 -3.64
CA PHE A 431 6.36 10.49 -5.09
C PHE A 431 5.14 9.66 -5.52
N ALA A 432 4.94 8.48 -4.93
CA ALA A 432 3.77 7.66 -5.22
C ALA A 432 2.46 8.37 -4.83
N GLN A 433 2.45 9.12 -3.73
CA GLN A 433 1.28 9.90 -3.28
C GLN A 433 0.94 11.02 -4.28
N ASP A 434 1.94 11.77 -4.74
CA ASP A 434 1.76 12.86 -5.69
C ASP A 434 1.32 12.34 -7.06
N VAL A 435 1.93 11.25 -7.56
CA VAL A 435 1.50 10.64 -8.83
C VAL A 435 0.08 10.11 -8.75
N TRP A 436 -0.30 9.48 -7.64
CA TRP A 436 -1.69 9.08 -7.39
C TRP A 436 -2.64 10.28 -7.49
N GLN A 437 -2.25 11.42 -6.91
CA GLN A 437 -3.03 12.65 -6.94
C GLN A 437 -3.10 13.23 -8.37
N TYR A 438 -1.99 13.25 -9.11
CA TYR A 438 -1.97 13.71 -10.50
C TYR A 438 -2.84 12.84 -11.42
N ILE A 439 -2.92 11.54 -11.16
CA ILE A 439 -3.86 10.65 -11.85
C ILE A 439 -5.31 11.01 -11.49
N SER A 440 -5.59 11.25 -10.20
CA SER A 440 -6.93 11.66 -9.75
C SER A 440 -7.37 13.02 -10.31
N ASP A 441 -6.45 13.93 -10.57
CA ASP A 441 -6.73 15.25 -11.15
C ASP A 441 -6.69 15.24 -12.70
N GLU A 442 -6.47 14.06 -13.31
CA GLU A 442 -6.35 13.82 -14.76
C GLU A 442 -5.17 14.53 -15.44
N TYR A 443 -4.20 15.00 -14.65
CA TYR A 443 -2.91 15.52 -15.14
C TYR A 443 -2.04 14.41 -15.72
N ILE A 444 -2.21 13.19 -15.21
CA ILE A 444 -1.58 11.98 -15.69
C ILE A 444 -2.67 10.97 -16.06
N LEU A 445 -2.57 10.39 -17.25
CA LEU A 445 -3.45 9.33 -17.73
C LEU A 445 -2.76 7.97 -17.59
N GLN A 446 -3.57 6.93 -17.41
CA GLN A 446 -3.11 5.54 -17.39
C GLN A 446 -3.50 4.83 -18.68
N LYS A 447 -2.58 4.06 -19.26
CA LYS A 447 -2.86 3.22 -20.42
C LYS A 447 -3.44 1.87 -19.96
N PRO A 448 -4.71 1.55 -20.24
CA PRO A 448 -5.26 0.25 -19.90
C PRO A 448 -4.61 -0.84 -20.76
N ALA A 449 -4.23 -1.96 -20.16
CA ALA A 449 -3.84 -3.14 -20.92
C ALA A 449 -5.09 -3.87 -21.43
N LYS A 450 -5.03 -4.38 -22.66
CA LYS A 450 -6.16 -5.08 -23.30
C LYS A 450 -6.52 -6.34 -22.51
N GLY A 451 -7.74 -6.40 -21.98
CA GLY A 451 -8.29 -7.56 -21.26
C GLY A 451 -8.14 -7.54 -19.73
N GLU A 452 -7.50 -6.53 -19.14
CA GLU A 452 -7.43 -6.36 -17.68
C GLU A 452 -8.71 -5.74 -17.11
N VAL A 453 -9.09 -6.15 -15.90
CA VAL A 453 -10.28 -5.64 -15.21
C VAL A 453 -9.86 -4.59 -14.18
N GLY A 454 -10.20 -3.32 -14.42
CA GLY A 454 -9.83 -2.23 -13.52
C GLY A 454 -10.75 -2.07 -12.29
N SER A 455 -12.01 -2.51 -12.36
CA SER A 455 -12.93 -2.58 -11.23
C SER A 455 -13.98 -3.68 -11.43
N SER A 456 -14.37 -4.36 -10.35
CA SER A 456 -15.44 -5.37 -10.35
C SER A 456 -16.81 -4.82 -10.73
N THR A 457 -17.10 -3.56 -10.42
CA THR A 457 -18.42 -2.93 -10.60
C THR A 457 -18.46 -1.77 -11.59
N MET A 458 -17.31 -1.14 -11.88
CA MET A 458 -17.22 0.04 -12.74
C MET A 458 -16.30 -0.23 -13.94
N PRO A 459 -16.83 -0.70 -15.09
CA PRO A 459 -16.03 -1.15 -16.23
C PRO A 459 -15.06 -0.12 -16.80
N GLN A 460 -15.36 1.17 -16.64
CA GLN A 460 -14.56 2.29 -17.12
C GLN A 460 -13.38 2.67 -16.19
N LYS A 461 -13.35 2.15 -14.94
CA LYS A 461 -12.40 2.62 -13.92
C LYS A 461 -11.02 1.98 -14.11
N VAL A 462 -9.97 2.81 -14.16
CA VAL A 462 -8.56 2.38 -14.16
C VAL A 462 -7.88 2.97 -12.92
N ASN A 463 -7.40 2.13 -12.01
CA ASN A 463 -6.82 2.55 -10.72
C ASN A 463 -5.29 2.52 -10.76
N PRO A 464 -4.61 3.46 -10.07
CA PRO A 464 -3.14 3.52 -9.96
C PRO A 464 -2.54 2.46 -9.01
N ILE A 465 -2.93 1.19 -9.19
CA ILE A 465 -2.63 0.09 -8.26
C ILE A 465 -1.13 -0.16 -8.05
N ASP A 466 -0.31 0.15 -9.06
CA ASP A 466 1.14 -0.02 -8.96
C ASP A 466 1.77 0.97 -7.97
N PHE A 467 1.25 2.21 -7.93
CA PHE A 467 1.70 3.24 -6.99
C PHE A 467 1.15 2.99 -5.57
N GLU A 468 -0.09 2.51 -5.46
CA GLU A 468 -0.69 2.10 -4.18
C GLU A 468 0.05 0.88 -3.58
N ASN A 469 0.45 -0.08 -4.42
CA ASN A 469 1.26 -1.21 -4.00
C ASN A 469 2.68 -0.77 -3.60
N ALA A 470 3.30 0.14 -4.36
CA ALA A 470 4.61 0.68 -4.01
C ALA A 470 4.58 1.40 -2.65
N GLU A 471 3.63 2.32 -2.44
CA GLU A 471 3.46 3.04 -1.19
C GLU A 471 3.42 2.10 0.03
N GLY A 472 2.58 1.05 -0.01
CA GLY A 472 2.44 0.11 1.11
C GLY A 472 3.72 -0.61 1.46
N ASN A 473 4.41 -1.12 0.43
CA ASN A 473 5.64 -1.85 0.63
C ASN A 473 6.78 -0.92 1.10
N LEU A 474 6.82 0.35 0.66
CA LEU A 474 7.77 1.34 1.17
C LEU A 474 7.52 1.67 2.65
N LEU A 475 6.26 1.79 3.06
CA LEU A 475 5.89 2.02 4.46
C LEU A 475 6.30 0.84 5.35
N ILE A 476 6.01 -0.40 4.93
CA ILE A 476 6.44 -1.62 5.66
C ILE A 476 7.96 -1.69 5.76
N SER A 477 8.66 -1.51 4.62
CA SER A 477 10.12 -1.46 4.56
C SER A 477 10.68 -0.43 5.54
N ASN A 478 10.12 0.78 5.57
CA ASN A 478 10.56 1.84 6.46
C ASN A 478 10.33 1.57 7.94
N SER A 479 9.23 0.90 8.28
CA SER A 479 8.99 0.53 9.68
C SER A 479 10.08 -0.40 10.19
N LEU A 480 10.41 -1.43 9.39
CA LEU A 480 11.49 -2.37 9.70
C LEU A 480 12.86 -1.69 9.68
N LEU A 481 13.20 -0.91 8.65
CA LEU A 481 14.49 -0.18 8.58
C LEU A 481 14.69 0.78 9.76
N ASN A 482 13.61 1.41 10.23
CA ASN A 482 13.66 2.28 11.40
C ASN A 482 13.99 1.50 12.67
N TYR A 483 13.38 0.32 12.85
CA TYR A 483 13.70 -0.59 13.95
C TYR A 483 15.17 -1.03 13.89
N TYR A 484 15.60 -1.62 12.77
CA TYR A 484 16.98 -2.07 12.54
C TYR A 484 18.03 -0.96 12.76
N SER A 485 17.70 0.30 12.46
CA SER A 485 18.65 1.42 12.61
C SER A 485 18.86 1.92 14.05
N LYS A 486 18.09 1.36 15.00
CA LYS A 486 18.12 1.68 16.43
C LYS A 486 18.63 0.52 17.29
N CYS A 487 18.73 -0.69 16.74
CA CYS A 487 19.27 -1.83 17.46
C CYS A 487 20.78 -1.63 17.68
N ASP A 488 21.22 -1.77 18.93
CA ASP A 488 22.62 -1.63 19.33
C ASP A 488 23.38 -2.97 19.25
N SER A 489 22.68 -4.12 19.16
CA SER A 489 23.26 -5.46 19.02
C SER A 489 22.89 -6.12 17.69
N SER A 490 23.79 -6.98 17.18
CA SER A 490 23.58 -7.82 16.01
C SER A 490 23.00 -9.17 16.43
N SER A 491 21.71 -9.22 16.74
CA SER A 491 21.06 -10.49 17.10
C SER A 491 20.86 -11.41 15.89
N LYS A 492 20.76 -12.71 16.16
CA LYS A 492 20.39 -13.71 15.15
C LYS A 492 18.99 -13.46 14.56
N ALA A 493 18.04 -12.96 15.35
CA ALA A 493 16.68 -12.66 14.85
C ALA A 493 16.70 -11.58 13.76
N LEU A 494 17.47 -10.51 13.97
CA LEU A 494 17.66 -9.46 12.97
C LEU A 494 18.42 -9.98 11.73
N PHE A 495 19.43 -10.82 11.95
CA PHE A 495 20.22 -11.44 10.87
C PHE A 495 19.37 -12.33 9.96
N ASP A 496 18.50 -13.14 10.56
CA ASP A 496 17.61 -14.04 9.82
C ASP A 496 16.55 -13.28 9.06
N ASN A 497 16.05 -12.17 9.62
CA ASN A 497 15.00 -11.38 8.98
C ASN A 497 15.55 -10.20 8.16
N MET A 498 16.87 -10.10 7.98
CA MET A 498 17.55 -9.02 7.25
C MET A 498 17.02 -8.85 5.82
N GLY A 499 16.54 -9.94 5.21
CA GLY A 499 15.93 -9.92 3.88
C GLY A 499 14.61 -9.15 3.80
N MET A 500 13.86 -9.00 4.90
CA MET A 500 12.52 -8.41 4.89
C MET A 500 12.49 -6.92 4.55
N PRO A 501 13.23 -6.01 5.24
CA PRO A 501 13.19 -4.60 4.92
C PRO A 501 13.55 -4.31 3.45
N PHE A 502 14.54 -5.02 2.90
CA PHE A 502 14.97 -4.88 1.52
C PHE A 502 14.04 -5.59 0.52
N GLY A 503 13.46 -6.73 0.89
CA GLY A 503 12.47 -7.44 0.08
C GLY A 503 11.24 -6.58 -0.19
N PHE A 504 10.70 -5.92 0.83
CA PHE A 504 9.60 -4.97 0.66
C PHE A 504 10.01 -3.76 -0.20
N ALA A 505 11.20 -3.18 0.02
CA ALA A 505 11.70 -2.10 -0.84
C ALA A 505 11.81 -2.54 -2.31
N LEU A 506 12.32 -3.74 -2.58
CA LEU A 506 12.46 -4.29 -3.92
C LEU A 506 11.11 -4.51 -4.61
N VAL A 507 10.11 -5.02 -3.89
CA VAL A 507 8.73 -5.14 -4.38
C VAL A 507 8.16 -3.78 -4.74
N ALA A 508 8.40 -2.77 -3.90
CA ALA A 508 7.96 -1.40 -4.18
C ALA A 508 8.62 -0.82 -5.42
N TYR A 509 9.93 -0.95 -5.57
CA TYR A 509 10.67 -0.43 -6.72
C TYR A 509 10.21 -1.07 -8.03
N ASN A 510 9.99 -2.38 -8.04
CA ASN A 510 9.42 -3.07 -9.19
C ASN A 510 8.01 -2.56 -9.54
N SER A 511 7.20 -2.22 -8.53
CA SER A 511 5.85 -1.69 -8.72
C SER A 511 5.90 -0.25 -9.23
N LEU A 512 6.78 0.60 -8.72
CA LEU A 512 7.03 1.94 -9.28
C LEU A 512 7.45 1.88 -10.76
N LEU A 513 8.36 0.97 -11.13
CA LEU A 513 8.76 0.76 -12.52
C LEU A 513 7.57 0.34 -13.40
N GLY A 514 6.72 -0.56 -12.90
CA GLY A 514 5.49 -0.99 -13.57
C GLY A 514 4.52 0.17 -13.79
N GLY A 515 4.27 0.98 -12.75
CA GLY A 515 3.41 2.15 -12.82
C GLY A 515 3.95 3.24 -13.75
N LEU A 516 5.23 3.57 -13.64
CA LEU A 516 5.91 4.54 -14.51
C LEU A 516 5.84 4.14 -15.99
N GLY A 517 5.88 2.84 -16.29
CA GLY A 517 5.73 2.32 -17.66
C GLY A 517 4.30 2.43 -18.24
N LYS A 518 3.29 2.69 -17.40
CA LYS A 518 1.87 2.70 -17.79
C LYS A 518 1.26 4.10 -17.86
N ILE A 519 1.98 5.13 -17.40
CA ILE A 519 1.46 6.50 -17.32
C ILE A 519 1.92 7.39 -18.48
N ALA A 520 1.15 8.43 -18.75
CA ALA A 520 1.51 9.52 -19.65
C ALA A 520 0.91 10.84 -19.15
N GLY A 521 1.65 11.94 -19.25
CA GLY A 521 1.14 13.27 -18.91
C GLY A 521 0.04 13.72 -19.86
N ASN A 522 -0.83 14.61 -19.37
CA ASN A 522 -1.93 15.21 -20.10
C ASN A 522 -1.77 16.74 -20.17
N PRO A 523 -0.89 17.27 -21.04
CA PRO A 523 -0.61 18.71 -21.10
C PRO A 523 -1.85 19.56 -21.35
N GLU A 524 -2.81 19.07 -22.14
CA GLU A 524 -4.06 19.79 -22.43
C GLU A 524 -4.88 20.03 -21.16
N ARG A 525 -5.04 19.00 -20.31
CA ARG A 525 -5.73 19.15 -19.03
C ARG A 525 -4.98 20.06 -18.08
N MET A 526 -3.65 19.92 -17.98
CA MET A 526 -2.84 20.74 -17.08
C MET A 526 -2.89 22.23 -17.47
N VAL A 527 -2.74 22.54 -18.76
CA VAL A 527 -2.83 23.92 -19.27
C VAL A 527 -4.24 24.49 -19.08
N SER A 528 -5.28 23.69 -19.34
CA SER A 528 -6.67 24.10 -19.10
C SER A 528 -6.93 24.46 -17.63
N ASP A 529 -6.40 23.67 -16.69
CA ASP A 529 -6.52 23.97 -15.26
C ASP A 529 -5.76 25.25 -14.88
N VAL A 530 -4.55 25.44 -15.41
CA VAL A 530 -3.74 26.67 -15.22
C VAL A 530 -4.46 27.91 -15.73
N ASP A 531 -5.04 27.84 -16.94
CA ASP A 531 -5.77 28.96 -17.55
C ASP A 531 -7.05 29.33 -16.79
N SER A 532 -7.62 28.39 -16.02
CA SER A 532 -8.81 28.62 -15.22
C SER A 532 -8.55 29.33 -13.88
N HIS A 533 -7.28 29.57 -13.53
CA HIS A 533 -6.86 30.19 -12.27
C HIS A 533 -6.01 31.47 -12.49
N PRO A 534 -6.55 32.53 -13.11
CA PRO A 534 -5.82 33.78 -13.33
C PRO A 534 -5.42 34.50 -12.03
N GLU A 535 -6.02 34.16 -10.89
CA GLU A 535 -5.63 34.68 -9.57
C GLU A 535 -4.17 34.42 -9.20
N VAL A 536 -3.52 33.42 -9.82
CA VAL A 536 -2.08 33.15 -9.58
C VAL A 536 -1.18 34.28 -10.11
N LEU A 537 -1.69 35.14 -11.00
CA LEU A 537 -0.99 36.32 -11.48
C LEU A 537 -0.98 37.48 -10.48
N ALA A 538 -1.70 37.36 -9.36
CA ALA A 538 -1.67 38.34 -8.29
C ALA A 538 -0.23 38.64 -7.83
N GLU A 539 0.55 37.60 -7.57
CA GLU A 539 1.93 37.73 -7.10
C GLU A 539 2.87 38.49 -8.07
N PRO A 540 2.97 38.13 -9.37
CA PRO A 540 3.84 38.84 -10.28
C PRO A 540 3.39 40.28 -10.50
N ILE A 541 2.09 40.55 -10.54
CA ILE A 541 1.55 41.92 -10.68
C ILE A 541 1.97 42.79 -9.49
N GLN A 542 1.74 42.30 -8.26
CA GLN A 542 2.20 43.00 -7.05
C GLN A 542 3.70 43.24 -7.08
N THR A 543 4.47 42.25 -7.55
CA THR A 543 5.93 42.32 -7.61
C THR A 543 6.39 43.41 -8.58
N LEU A 544 5.80 43.48 -9.77
CA LEU A 544 6.10 44.52 -10.76
C LEU A 544 5.74 45.93 -10.24
N MET A 545 4.60 46.06 -9.55
CA MET A 545 4.21 47.33 -8.91
C MET A 545 5.22 47.77 -7.85
N ARG A 546 5.71 46.83 -7.01
CA ARG A 546 6.76 47.12 -6.02
C ARG A 546 8.06 47.57 -6.68
N VAL A 547 8.46 46.93 -7.78
CA VAL A 547 9.65 47.31 -8.57
C VAL A 547 9.51 48.74 -9.12
N SER A 548 8.29 49.15 -9.50
CA SER A 548 8.01 50.52 -9.95
C SER A 548 7.95 51.57 -8.82
N GLY A 549 8.11 51.15 -7.56
CA GLY A 549 8.08 52.04 -6.40
C GLY A 549 6.68 52.33 -5.85
N ASP A 550 5.66 51.52 -6.18
CA ASP A 550 4.30 51.69 -5.66
C ASP A 550 4.21 51.22 -4.19
N PRO A 551 3.99 52.12 -3.21
CA PRO A 551 3.93 51.75 -1.80
C PRO A 551 2.70 50.94 -1.43
N ASP A 552 1.62 51.01 -2.24
CA ASP A 552 0.31 50.43 -1.94
C ASP A 552 -0.01 49.20 -2.79
N ALA A 553 1.00 48.57 -3.39
CA ALA A 553 0.84 47.47 -4.34
C ALA A 553 -0.03 46.31 -3.83
N TYR A 554 0.15 45.92 -2.55
CA TYR A 554 -0.63 44.84 -1.94
C TYR A 554 -2.09 45.23 -1.75
N ASP A 555 -2.38 46.43 -1.26
CA ASP A 555 -3.75 46.87 -0.97
C ASP A 555 -4.55 47.13 -2.25
N LYS A 556 -3.91 47.68 -3.30
CA LYS A 556 -4.52 47.84 -4.63
C LYS A 556 -4.92 46.50 -5.22
N LEU A 557 -4.06 45.49 -5.09
CA LEU A 557 -4.35 44.15 -5.59
C LEU A 557 -5.37 43.41 -4.72
N LYS A 558 -5.30 43.56 -3.41
CA LYS A 558 -6.30 43.01 -2.48
C LYS A 558 -7.71 43.53 -2.79
N ASN A 559 -7.84 44.79 -3.24
CA ASN A 559 -9.13 45.33 -3.67
C ASN A 559 -9.62 44.72 -4.99
N LEU A 560 -8.72 44.28 -5.88
CA LEU A 560 -9.05 43.52 -7.10
C LEU A 560 -9.51 42.09 -6.78
N THR A 561 -9.00 41.48 -5.69
CA THR A 561 -9.24 40.07 -5.34
C THR A 561 -10.35 39.86 -4.30
N ARG A 562 -10.91 40.93 -3.72
CA ARG A 562 -11.84 40.82 -2.58
C ARG A 562 -13.26 40.46 -3.00
N GLY A 563 -13.61 39.18 -2.86
CA GLY A 563 -14.98 38.70 -2.96
C GLY A 563 -15.45 38.34 -4.38
N GLU A 564 -14.57 38.46 -5.37
CA GLU A 564 -14.85 38.11 -6.77
C GLU A 564 -13.86 37.07 -7.30
N LYS A 565 -14.32 36.20 -8.21
CA LYS A 565 -13.42 35.35 -9.00
C LYS A 565 -12.70 36.23 -10.01
N ILE A 566 -11.37 36.27 -9.92
CA ILE A 566 -10.54 37.01 -10.85
C ILE A 566 -10.68 36.38 -12.23
N SER A 567 -10.80 37.20 -13.26
CA SER A 567 -10.74 36.79 -14.66
C SER A 567 -9.59 37.50 -15.36
N MET A 568 -9.17 36.99 -16.52
CA MET A 568 -8.21 37.69 -17.38
C MET A 568 -8.71 39.10 -17.78
N VAL A 569 -10.02 39.30 -17.91
CA VAL A 569 -10.61 40.62 -18.18
C VAL A 569 -10.34 41.58 -17.03
N ASN A 570 -10.52 41.14 -15.77
CA ASN A 570 -10.22 41.97 -14.60
C ASN A 570 -8.74 42.37 -14.56
N ILE A 571 -7.85 41.45 -14.90
CA ILE A 571 -6.40 41.71 -14.95
C ILE A 571 -6.06 42.73 -16.04
N SER A 572 -6.63 42.58 -17.24
CA SER A 572 -6.42 43.53 -18.34
C SER A 572 -6.94 44.93 -17.98
N THR A 573 -8.13 45.04 -17.39
CA THR A 573 -8.67 46.33 -16.92
C THR A 573 -7.81 46.94 -15.81
N PHE A 574 -7.30 46.12 -14.88
CA PHE A 574 -6.38 46.60 -13.85
C PHE A 574 -5.07 47.11 -14.45
N ALA A 575 -4.53 46.43 -15.46
CA ALA A 575 -3.30 46.83 -16.15
C ALA A 575 -3.40 48.23 -16.77
N GLU A 576 -4.57 48.61 -17.31
CA GLU A 576 -4.81 49.95 -17.87
C GLU A 576 -4.61 51.07 -16.83
N SER A 577 -4.88 50.80 -15.55
CA SER A 577 -4.68 51.76 -14.46
C SER A 577 -3.22 51.94 -14.04
N LEU A 578 -2.31 51.09 -14.52
CA LEU A 578 -0.89 51.11 -14.15
C LEU A 578 -0.07 52.05 -15.04
N PRO A 579 1.07 52.57 -14.55
CA PRO A 579 2.00 53.37 -15.35
C PRO A 579 2.53 52.60 -16.57
N ASP A 580 2.88 53.32 -17.65
CA ASP A 580 3.30 52.73 -18.94
C ASP A 580 4.46 51.72 -18.81
N GLY A 581 5.41 51.96 -17.89
CA GLY A 581 6.55 51.07 -17.64
C GLY A 581 6.18 49.71 -17.06
N VAL A 582 5.01 49.57 -16.44
CA VAL A 582 4.50 48.33 -15.81
C VAL A 582 3.37 47.72 -16.63
N ARG A 583 2.53 48.55 -17.27
CA ARG A 583 1.36 48.13 -18.04
C ARG A 583 1.70 47.06 -19.08
N GLY A 584 2.76 47.26 -19.86
CA GLY A 584 3.17 46.32 -20.90
C GLY A 584 3.50 44.93 -20.32
N GLN A 585 4.30 44.91 -19.25
CA GLN A 585 4.70 43.67 -18.59
C GLN A 585 3.51 42.91 -17.99
N VAL A 586 2.55 43.62 -17.37
CA VAL A 586 1.34 43.00 -16.83
C VAL A 586 0.42 42.49 -17.93
N SER A 587 0.35 43.19 -19.07
CA SER A 587 -0.49 42.77 -20.21
C SER A 587 0.02 41.49 -20.89
N ASP A 588 1.33 41.24 -20.81
CA ASP A 588 1.96 40.04 -21.38
C ASP A 588 1.88 38.81 -20.43
N LEU A 589 1.44 38.98 -19.19
CA LEU A 589 1.33 37.88 -18.23
C LEU A 589 0.14 36.97 -18.58
N LEU A 590 0.43 35.67 -18.63
CA LEU A 590 -0.55 34.60 -18.68
C LEU A 590 -0.21 33.59 -17.59
N PRO A 591 -1.18 32.93 -16.95
CA PRO A 591 -0.86 31.90 -15.95
C PRO A 591 0.13 30.88 -16.50
N ARG A 592 -0.06 30.45 -17.76
CA ARG A 592 0.81 29.46 -18.42
C ARG A 592 2.24 29.92 -18.71
N ASN A 593 2.52 31.22 -18.75
CA ASN A 593 3.89 31.73 -19.01
C ASN A 593 4.62 32.14 -17.72
N TYR A 594 3.93 32.11 -16.58
CA TYR A 594 4.48 32.42 -15.26
C TYR A 594 4.96 31.16 -14.53
N VAL A 595 5.96 30.47 -15.11
CA VAL A 595 6.55 29.23 -14.58
C VAL A 595 7.94 29.41 -13.97
N GLY A 596 8.46 30.64 -13.98
CA GLY A 596 9.81 30.97 -13.49
C GLY A 596 10.89 30.09 -14.12
N ASP A 597 11.84 29.65 -13.30
CA ASP A 597 12.97 28.82 -13.73
C ASP A 597 12.66 27.32 -13.81
N ALA A 598 11.38 26.90 -13.82
CA ALA A 598 11.01 25.48 -13.81
C ALA A 598 11.70 24.67 -14.94
N VAL A 599 11.73 25.23 -16.16
CA VAL A 599 12.41 24.62 -17.31
C VAL A 599 13.93 24.56 -17.12
N PRO A 600 14.66 25.69 -16.95
CA PRO A 600 16.12 25.65 -16.82
C PRO A 600 16.62 24.88 -15.60
N LEU A 601 15.88 24.86 -14.48
CA LEU A 601 16.20 24.03 -13.32
C LEU A 601 16.13 22.54 -13.68
N THR A 602 15.07 22.12 -14.36
CA THR A 602 14.88 20.72 -14.77
C THR A 602 16.02 20.28 -15.69
N GLU A 603 16.30 21.05 -16.74
CA GLU A 603 17.36 20.73 -17.70
C GLU A 603 18.73 20.61 -17.02
N LYS A 604 19.08 21.58 -16.17
CA LYS A 604 20.37 21.61 -15.46
C LYS A 604 20.54 20.40 -14.56
N TYR A 605 19.58 20.13 -13.68
CA TYR A 605 19.74 19.12 -12.64
C TYR A 605 19.48 17.70 -13.16
N MET A 606 18.61 17.50 -14.16
CA MET A 606 18.45 16.19 -14.78
C MET A 606 19.70 15.77 -15.58
N ALA A 607 20.39 16.72 -16.22
CA ALA A 607 21.68 16.46 -16.86
C ALA A 607 22.76 15.99 -15.85
N GLU A 608 22.79 16.57 -14.64
CA GLU A 608 23.67 16.13 -13.56
C GLU A 608 23.36 14.68 -13.13
N VAL A 609 22.09 14.37 -12.85
CA VAL A 609 21.66 13.02 -12.44
C VAL A 609 21.97 12.00 -13.54
N ARG A 610 21.68 12.32 -14.80
CA ARG A 610 21.93 11.43 -15.95
C ARG A 610 23.43 11.16 -16.13
N THR A 611 24.29 12.14 -15.89
CA THR A 611 25.75 11.95 -15.91
C THR A 611 26.19 10.96 -14.84
N TYR A 612 25.63 11.05 -13.64
CA TYR A 612 25.89 10.09 -12.58
C TYR A 612 25.38 8.68 -12.94
N LEU A 613 24.16 8.53 -13.43
CA LEU A 613 23.60 7.21 -13.81
C LEU A 613 24.42 6.53 -14.91
N LYS A 614 24.88 7.28 -15.92
CA LYS A 614 25.80 6.77 -16.94
C LYS A 614 27.10 6.22 -16.36
N SER A 615 27.64 6.86 -15.31
CA SER A 615 28.84 6.36 -14.61
C SER A 615 28.60 5.02 -13.89
N LYS A 616 27.33 4.64 -13.69
CA LYS A 616 26.89 3.37 -13.11
C LYS A 616 26.46 2.34 -14.17
N GLN A 617 26.76 2.59 -15.44
CA GLN A 617 26.44 1.73 -16.58
C GLN A 617 24.93 1.54 -16.82
N LEU A 618 24.14 2.58 -16.54
CA LEU A 618 22.71 2.68 -16.85
C LEU A 618 22.42 3.76 -17.89
#